data_AF-N8W678-F1
#
_entry.id   AF-N8W678-F1
#
_cell.length_a   1.000
_cell.length_b   1.000
_cell.length_c   1.000
_cell.angle_alpha   90.00
_cell.angle_beta   90.00
_cell.angle_gamma   90.00
#
_symmetry.space_group_name_H-M   'P 1'
#
loop_
_entity.id
_entity.type
_entity.pdbx_description
1 polymer ?
#
loop_
_entity_poly.entity_id
_entity_poly.type
_entity_poly.pdbx_seq_one_letter_code
_entity_poly.pdbx_strand_id
1 'polypeptide(L)'
;MLDRHQLYVVGYFEETKLNRIHVGDQATVQLMGDRQKIRGHVQGIAMGIEDRERSGSSNLLANVNPTFSWVRLAQRVPVKIVLDEQPQNPLAFVSGRTATVRIIEQ
;
A
#
# COMPACT_ATOMS: atom_id res chain seq x y z
N MET A 1 23.97 7.69 -3.63
CA MET A 1 23.15 8.93 -3.69
C MET A 1 21.72 8.47 -3.95
N LEU A 2 20.77 8.80 -3.09
CA LEU A 2 19.37 8.40 -3.26
C LEU A 2 18.74 9.29 -4.35
N ASP A 3 18.33 8.71 -5.47
CA ASP A 3 17.59 9.41 -6.52
C ASP A 3 16.37 10.13 -5.93
N ARG A 4 16.37 11.47 -6.02
CA ARG A 4 15.31 12.34 -5.51
C ARG A 4 14.06 12.38 -6.41
N HIS A 5 13.73 11.30 -7.11
CA HIS A 5 12.87 11.38 -8.31
C HIS A 5 11.43 10.85 -8.21
N GLN A 6 10.90 10.46 -7.05
CA GLN A 6 9.46 10.52 -6.77
C GLN A 6 9.23 10.12 -5.32
N LEU A 7 8.78 11.06 -4.48
CA LEU A 7 8.35 10.73 -3.14
C LEU A 7 7.07 9.90 -3.21
N TYR A 8 7.05 8.78 -2.50
CA TYR A 8 5.89 7.90 -2.43
C TYR A 8 5.61 7.50 -0.98
N VAL A 9 4.36 7.11 -0.72
CA VAL A 9 3.91 6.51 0.53
C VAL A 9 3.27 5.17 0.22
N VAL A 10 3.49 4.19 1.08
CA VAL A 10 2.84 2.89 1.00
C VAL A 10 1.73 2.84 2.05
N GLY A 11 0.48 2.74 1.59
CA GLY A 11 -0.68 2.53 2.45
C GLY A 11 -1.09 1.06 2.46
N TYR A 12 -1.49 0.54 3.62
CA TYR A 12 -1.91 -0.85 3.79
C TYR A 12 -3.44 -0.96 3.91
N PHE A 13 -4.09 -1.39 2.84
CA PHE A 13 -5.56 -1.42 2.72
C PHE A 13 -6.12 -2.83 2.91
N GLU A 14 -7.36 -2.93 3.37
CA GLU A 14 -8.05 -4.23 3.49
C GLU A 14 -8.32 -4.79 2.10
N GLU A 15 -8.03 -6.08 1.89
CA GLU A 15 -8.26 -6.78 0.62
C GLU A 15 -9.68 -6.57 0.08
N THR A 16 -10.68 -6.60 0.97
CA THR A 16 -12.09 -6.41 0.63
C THR A 16 -12.42 -5.04 0.05
N LYS A 17 -11.55 -4.04 0.23
CA LYS A 17 -11.72 -2.67 -0.29
C LYS A 17 -10.93 -2.42 -1.58
N LEU A 18 -10.06 -3.33 -1.99
CA LEU A 18 -9.19 -3.13 -3.15
C LEU A 18 -9.96 -3.00 -4.46
N ASN A 19 -11.12 -3.65 -4.60
CA ASN A 19 -11.98 -3.52 -5.78
C ASN A 19 -12.49 -2.09 -6.03
N ARG A 20 -12.31 -1.18 -5.06
CA ARG A 20 -12.67 0.24 -5.17
C ARG A 20 -11.47 1.15 -5.35
N ILE A 21 -10.27 0.59 -5.35
CA ILE A 21 -9.02 1.33 -5.53
C ILE A 21 -8.51 0.98 -6.92
N HIS A 22 -8.29 2.00 -7.74
CA HIS A 22 -7.76 1.86 -9.08
C HIS A 22 -6.48 2.69 -9.22
N VAL A 23 -5.62 2.29 -10.16
CA VAL A 23 -4.46 3.09 -10.54
C VAL A 23 -4.96 4.41 -11.12
N GLY A 24 -4.40 5.52 -10.64
CA GLY A 24 -4.82 6.88 -10.98
C GLY A 24 -5.81 7.50 -10.00
N ASP A 25 -6.39 6.73 -9.06
CA ASP A 25 -7.30 7.28 -8.05
C ASP A 25 -6.59 8.34 -7.21
N GLN A 26 -7.31 9.44 -6.96
CA GLN A 26 -6.81 10.54 -6.16
C GLN A 26 -6.70 10.11 -4.69
N ALA A 27 -5.63 10.54 -4.05
CA ALA A 27 -5.34 10.25 -2.66
C ALA A 27 -4.88 11.49 -1.91
N THR A 28 -5.19 11.51 -0.63
CA THR A 28 -4.62 12.48 0.32
C THR A 28 -3.77 11.75 1.32
N VAL A 29 -2.55 12.26 1.49
CA VAL A 29 -1.56 11.75 2.44
C VAL A 29 -1.37 12.80 3.52
N GLN A 30 -1.46 12.38 4.77
CA GLN A 30 -1.20 13.22 5.93
C GLN A 30 -0.17 12.55 6.82
N LEU A 31 0.93 13.24 7.13
CA LEU A 31 1.94 12.74 8.05
C LEU A 31 1.43 12.82 9.49
N MET A 32 1.77 11.82 10.31
CA MET A 32 1.40 11.83 11.72
C MET A 32 2.06 13.01 12.44
N GLY A 33 1.26 13.82 13.12
CA GLY A 33 1.70 15.05 13.78
C GLY A 33 1.76 16.28 12.88
N ASP A 34 1.47 16.13 11.58
CA ASP A 34 1.36 17.25 10.64
C ASP A 34 -0.11 17.58 10.32
N ARG A 35 -0.42 18.86 10.11
CA ARG A 35 -1.77 19.32 9.74
C ARG A 35 -1.95 19.40 8.23
N GLN A 36 -0.86 19.43 7.47
CA GLN A 36 -0.89 19.53 6.03
C GLN A 36 -1.29 18.19 5.41
N LYS A 37 -2.25 18.26 4.49
CA LYS A 37 -2.58 17.16 3.58
C LYS A 37 -1.85 17.40 2.27
N ILE A 38 -1.27 16.34 1.73
CA ILE A 38 -0.53 16.36 0.48
C ILE A 38 -1.31 15.52 -0.52
N ARG A 39 -1.49 16.06 -1.73
CA ARG A 39 -2.17 15.34 -2.80
C ARG A 39 -1.22 14.35 -3.45
N GLY A 40 -1.80 13.22 -3.85
CA GLY A 40 -1.13 12.18 -4.58
C GLY A 40 -2.13 11.34 -5.34
N HIS A 41 -1.64 10.34 -6.03
CA HIS A 41 -2.46 9.38 -6.74
C HIS A 41 -1.92 7.95 -6.55
N VAL A 42 -2.80 6.97 -6.71
CA VAL A 42 -2.42 5.56 -6.71
C VAL A 42 -1.56 5.28 -7.94
N GLN A 43 -0.30 4.93 -7.72
CA GLN A 43 0.58 4.44 -8.79
C GLN A 43 0.36 2.95 -9.05
N GLY A 44 0.11 2.17 -7.99
CA GLY A 44 0.00 0.73 -8.12
C GLY A 44 -0.50 0.06 -6.86
N ILE A 45 -1.15 -1.09 -7.06
CA ILE A 45 -1.58 -2.01 -6.03
C ILE A 45 -0.64 -3.21 -6.14
N ALA A 46 -0.04 -3.65 -5.03
CA ALA A 46 0.82 -4.82 -5.09
C ALA A 46 -0.05 -6.06 -5.32
N MET A 47 -0.18 -6.50 -6.58
CA MET A 47 -1.04 -7.62 -6.97
C MET A 47 -0.37 -9.00 -6.79
N GLY A 48 0.61 -9.06 -5.90
CA GLY A 48 1.52 -10.20 -5.73
C GLY A 48 2.85 -9.93 -6.42
N ILE A 49 3.91 -9.83 -5.61
CA ILE A 49 5.31 -10.12 -5.93
C ILE A 49 5.79 -9.57 -7.29
N GLU A 50 6.64 -8.53 -7.28
CA GLU A 50 7.63 -8.38 -8.36
C GLU A 50 8.31 -9.74 -8.53
N ASP A 51 8.06 -10.38 -9.67
CA ASP A 51 8.55 -11.69 -10.06
C ASP A 51 10.05 -11.85 -9.73
N ARG A 52 10.36 -12.41 -8.57
CA ARG A 52 11.75 -12.74 -8.21
C ARG A 52 11.95 -14.02 -7.39
N GLU A 53 10.90 -14.66 -6.91
CA GLU A 53 11.04 -15.90 -6.10
C GLU A 53 10.04 -16.98 -6.54
N ARG A 54 9.66 -17.03 -7.83
CA ARG A 54 9.00 -18.20 -8.41
C ARG A 54 10.06 -19.22 -8.85
N SER A 55 10.77 -19.78 -7.88
CA SER A 55 11.62 -20.98 -8.05
C SER A 55 11.38 -21.93 -6.88
N GLY A 56 10.63 -22.99 -7.11
CA GLY A 56 10.37 -24.01 -6.08
C GLY A 56 9.15 -24.86 -6.39
N SER A 57 9.32 -25.83 -7.29
CA SER A 57 8.31 -26.78 -7.73
C SER A 57 7.96 -27.85 -6.68
N SER A 58 6.64 -28.09 -6.54
CA SER A 58 5.92 -29.38 -6.46
C SER A 58 6.07 -30.37 -5.29
N ASN A 59 4.88 -30.81 -4.82
CA ASN A 59 4.53 -32.09 -4.16
C ASN A 59 4.79 -32.17 -2.64
N LEU A 60 3.84 -32.52 -1.75
CA LEU A 60 3.05 -33.75 -1.67
C LEU A 60 1.82 -33.56 -0.74
N LEU A 61 0.67 -34.12 -1.16
CA LEU A 61 -0.56 -34.45 -0.41
C LEU A 61 -0.64 -34.02 1.07
N ALA A 62 -1.47 -33.00 1.36
CA ALA A 62 -1.81 -32.62 2.73
C ALA A 62 -3.12 -33.27 3.19
N ASN A 63 -2.99 -34.11 4.22
CA ASN A 63 -4.06 -34.71 5.01
C ASN A 63 -5.00 -33.63 5.60
N VAL A 64 -6.30 -33.73 5.33
CA VAL A 64 -7.33 -32.78 5.80
C VAL A 64 -7.78 -33.12 7.21
N ASN A 65 -7.42 -32.29 8.19
CA ASN A 65 -8.11 -32.24 9.48
C ASN A 65 -9.10 -31.06 9.47
N PRO A 66 -10.41 -31.28 9.58
CA PRO A 66 -11.41 -30.21 9.47
C PRO A 66 -11.52 -29.45 10.79
N THR A 67 -10.72 -28.40 10.98
CA THR A 67 -11.00 -27.38 11.99
C THR A 67 -11.65 -26.19 11.29
N PHE A 68 -12.99 -26.18 11.24
CA PHE A 68 -13.77 -25.06 10.72
C PHE A 68 -13.70 -23.85 11.66
N SER A 69 -12.64 -23.06 11.54
CA SER A 69 -12.60 -21.70 12.08
C SER A 69 -13.24 -20.76 11.05
N TRP A 70 -14.53 -20.47 11.23
CA TRP A 70 -15.38 -19.68 10.32
C TRP A 70 -15.12 -18.17 10.34
N VAL A 71 -14.07 -17.71 11.03
CA VAL A 71 -13.68 -16.30 11.10
C VAL A 71 -12.31 -16.12 10.47
N ARG A 72 -12.24 -15.31 9.41
CA ARG A 72 -10.98 -14.83 8.82
C ARG A 72 -10.99 -13.31 8.82
N LEU A 73 -9.86 -12.70 9.21
CA LEU A 73 -9.66 -11.26 9.06
C LEU A 73 -9.19 -10.95 7.65
N ALA A 74 -9.59 -9.79 7.11
CA ALA A 74 -9.08 -9.32 5.83
C ALA A 74 -7.56 -9.07 5.91
N GLN A 75 -6.84 -9.47 4.87
CA GLN A 75 -5.42 -9.17 4.76
C GLN A 75 -5.19 -7.69 4.42
N ARG A 76 -4.00 -7.20 4.75
CA ARG A 76 -3.55 -5.84 4.46
C ARG A 76 -2.66 -5.87 3.23
N VAL A 77 -3.08 -5.23 2.15
CA VAL A 77 -2.37 -5.19 0.87
C VAL A 77 -1.72 -3.82 0.68
N PRO A 78 -0.41 -3.76 0.35
CA PRO A 78 0.27 -2.50 0.14
C PRO A 78 -0.16 -1.86 -1.19
N VAL A 79 -0.51 -0.58 -1.12
CA VAL A 79 -0.85 0.29 -2.24
C VAL A 79 0.14 1.45 -2.25
N LYS A 80 0.80 1.64 -3.39
CA LYS A 80 1.80 2.69 -3.57
C LYS A 80 1.13 3.96 -4.07
N ILE A 81 1.28 5.03 -3.30
CA ILE A 81 0.79 6.38 -3.60
C ILE A 81 1.97 7.26 -3.93
N VAL A 82 1.97 7.86 -5.12
CA VAL A 82 2.95 8.87 -5.50
C VAL A 82 2.40 10.24 -5.11
N LEU A 83 3.26 11.11 -4.56
CA LEU A 83 2.88 12.47 -4.23
C LEU A 83 2.93 13.35 -5.48
N ASP A 84 1.85 14.09 -5.73
CA ASP A 84 1.76 15.05 -6.84
C ASP A 84 2.44 16.37 -6.50
N GLU A 85 2.49 16.68 -5.20
CA GLU A 85 3.03 17.93 -4.67
C GLU A 85 4.23 17.65 -3.77
N GLN A 86 5.24 18.51 -3.84
CA GLN A 86 6.33 18.46 -2.87
C GLN A 86 5.84 18.97 -1.51
N PRO A 87 6.19 18.28 -0.41
CA PRO A 87 5.89 18.75 0.93
C PRO A 87 6.57 20.10 1.18
N GLN A 88 5.86 21.05 1.78
CA GLN A 88 6.41 22.38 2.11
C GLN A 88 7.58 22.28 3.09
N ASN A 89 7.57 21.25 3.93
CA ASN A 89 8.69 20.91 4.79
C ASN A 89 9.48 19.72 4.19
N PRO A 90 10.65 19.96 3.57
CA PRO A 90 11.45 18.92 2.93
C PRO A 90 12.01 17.88 3.91
N LEU A 91 12.06 18.19 5.22
CA LEU A 91 12.43 17.25 6.28
C LEU A 91 11.24 16.43 6.78
N ALA A 92 10.02 16.66 6.28
CA ALA A 92 8.84 15.97 6.76
C ALA A 92 8.76 14.51 6.26
N PHE A 93 9.34 14.20 5.10
CA PHE A 93 9.37 12.87 4.50
C PHE A 93 10.72 12.18 4.74
N VAL A 94 11.06 11.99 6.01
CA VAL A 94 12.10 11.03 6.41
C VAL A 94 11.51 9.63 6.29
N SER A 95 12.27 8.71 5.69
CA SER A 95 11.88 7.30 5.60
C SER A 95 11.56 6.74 6.99
N GLY A 96 10.43 6.02 7.12
CA GLY A 96 9.98 5.42 8.38
C GLY A 96 8.99 6.25 9.20
N ARG A 97 8.55 7.43 8.73
CA ARG A 97 7.46 8.16 9.40
C ARG A 97 6.08 7.56 9.12
N THR A 98 5.24 7.58 10.13
CA THR A 98 3.83 7.17 10.01
C THR A 98 3.04 8.20 9.23
N ALA A 99 2.23 7.73 8.28
CA ALA A 99 1.32 8.55 7.49
C ALA A 99 -0.07 7.91 7.44
N THR A 100 -1.09 8.74 7.34
CA THR A 100 -2.46 8.33 7.04
C THR A 100 -2.74 8.61 5.57
N VAL A 101 -3.19 7.59 4.85
CA VAL A 101 -3.59 7.69 3.44
C VAL A 101 -5.11 7.55 3.35
N ARG A 102 -5.75 8.44 2.59
CA ARG A 102 -7.16 8.35 2.21
C ARG A 102 -7.30 8.40 0.71
N ILE A 103 -7.89 7.37 0.13
CA ILE A 103 -8.32 7.38 -1.28
C ILE A 103 -9.62 8.18 -1.36
N ILE A 104 -9.71 9.07 -2.33
CA ILE A 104 -10.89 9.87 -2.62
C ILE A 104 -11.69 9.09 -3.66
N GLU A 105 -12.71 8.35 -3.20
CA GLU A 105 -13.69 7.71 -4.11
C GLU A 105 -14.39 8.81 -4.93
N GLN A 106 -14.50 8.62 -6.26
CA GLN A 106 -15.30 9.49 -7.13
C GLN A 106 -16.79 9.17 -7.03
#